data_AF-R7LQF2-F1
#
_entry.id   AF-R7LQF2-F1
#
_cell.length_a   1.000
_cell.length_b   1.000
_cell.length_c   1.000
_cell.angle_alpha   90.00
_cell.angle_beta   90.00
_cell.angle_gamma   90.00
#
_symmetry.space_group_name_H-M   'P 1'
#
loop_
_entity.id
_entity.type
_entity.pdbx_description
1 polymer ?
#
loop_
_entity_poly.entity_id
_entity_poly.type
_entity_poly.pdbx_seq_one_letter_code
_entity_poly.pdbx_strand_id
1 'polypeptide(L)'
;MKNVKITNIKFTKQPELGTGNLYYKNVNNFAKSEIDENNKIENELQFETTSEDEVDLSKPVLYNNCANPITLSYVNQNIKTDYTMTDTQNPITYNGKLLKRCGVSVNSINTSISFDIEIQNNKKQKFRTTIYFDIPYEDEDKSINDGSIVVEKNMNFNFYRYE
;
A
#
# COMPACT_ATOMS: atom_id res chain seq x y z
N MET A 1 12.37 2.05 -20.26
CA MET A 1 12.27 2.96 -19.10
C MET A 1 13.64 3.08 -18.44
N LYS A 2 14.01 4.24 -17.87
CA LYS A 2 15.35 4.45 -17.28
C LYS A 2 15.34 4.67 -15.77
N ASN A 3 14.33 5.33 -15.24
CA ASN A 3 14.23 5.59 -13.80
C ASN A 3 12.75 5.71 -13.44
N VAL A 4 12.37 5.16 -12.30
CA VAL A 4 11.04 5.32 -11.70
C VAL A 4 11.21 5.63 -10.23
N LYS A 5 10.39 6.55 -9.73
CA LYS A 5 10.33 6.82 -8.30
C LYS A 5 8.92 7.20 -7.88
N ILE A 6 8.61 6.90 -6.61
CA ILE A 6 7.42 7.38 -5.92
C ILE A 6 7.84 8.50 -4.98
N THR A 7 7.20 9.65 -5.11
CA THR A 7 7.47 10.86 -4.33
C THR A 7 6.18 11.47 -3.80
N ASN A 8 6.29 12.52 -2.99
CA ASN A 8 5.14 13.32 -2.55
C ASN A 8 4.05 12.48 -1.87
N ILE A 9 4.47 11.47 -1.10
CA ILE A 9 3.57 10.54 -0.41
C ILE A 9 2.85 11.29 0.70
N LYS A 10 1.52 11.23 0.69
CA LYS A 10 0.64 11.93 1.62
C LYS A 10 -0.51 11.04 2.03
N PHE A 11 -0.79 11.02 3.34
CA PHE A 11 -2.07 10.56 3.85
C PHE A 11 -3.07 11.71 3.75
N THR A 12 -3.81 11.75 2.64
CA THR A 12 -4.81 12.79 2.35
C THR A 12 -5.99 12.74 3.31
N LYS A 13 -6.23 11.57 3.89
CA LYS A 13 -7.06 11.37 5.07
C LYS A 13 -6.31 10.46 6.03
N GLN A 14 -6.06 10.93 7.24
CA GLN A 14 -5.42 10.13 8.30
C GLN A 14 -6.46 9.35 9.09
N PRO A 15 -6.13 8.14 9.57
CA PRO A 15 -7.00 7.43 10.48
C PRO A 15 -7.06 8.16 11.83
N GLU A 16 -8.23 8.20 12.46
CA GLU A 16 -8.39 8.75 13.81
C GLU A 16 -7.70 7.85 14.86
N LEU A 17 -7.68 6.54 14.61
CA LEU A 17 -7.04 5.53 15.45
C LEU A 17 -5.90 4.84 14.71
N GLY A 18 -4.74 4.84 15.36
CA GLY A 18 -3.51 4.23 14.90
C GLY A 18 -2.62 5.18 14.12
N THR A 19 -1.67 4.63 13.38
CA THR A 19 -0.69 5.35 12.58
C THR A 19 -0.52 4.63 11.25
N GLY A 20 -0.88 5.31 10.17
CA GLY A 20 -0.73 4.81 8.81
C GLY A 20 0.73 4.81 8.37
N ASN A 21 1.21 3.68 7.86
CA ASN A 21 2.55 3.52 7.33
C ASN A 21 2.48 2.85 5.95
N LEU A 22 3.41 3.19 5.06
CA LEU A 22 3.52 2.63 3.73
C LEU A 22 4.89 1.96 3.57
N TYR A 23 4.90 0.78 2.96
CA TYR A 23 6.09 -0.04 2.80
C TYR A 23 6.23 -0.51 1.35
N TYR A 24 7.47 -0.67 0.89
CA TYR A 24 7.72 -1.49 -0.29
C TYR A 24 7.38 -2.95 0.02
N LYS A 25 6.76 -3.63 -0.96
CA LYS A 25 6.35 -5.03 -0.81
C LYS A 25 6.99 -5.85 -1.93
N ASN A 26 7.64 -6.96 -1.59
CA ASN A 26 8.08 -7.92 -2.59
C ASN A 26 6.87 -8.54 -3.30
N VAL A 27 6.86 -8.55 -4.63
CA VAL A 27 5.77 -9.11 -5.44
C VAL A 27 5.49 -10.58 -5.13
N ASN A 28 6.51 -11.38 -4.82
CA ASN A 28 6.37 -12.80 -4.45
C ASN A 28 5.62 -12.98 -3.12
N ASN A 29 5.51 -11.91 -2.33
CA ASN A 29 4.79 -11.88 -1.06
C ASN A 29 3.56 -10.96 -1.12
N PHE A 30 3.10 -10.55 -2.30
CA PHE A 30 2.02 -9.55 -2.46
C PHE A 30 0.78 -9.84 -1.61
N ALA A 31 0.32 -11.10 -1.58
CA ALA A 31 -0.88 -11.51 -0.85
C ALA A 31 -0.62 -11.95 0.61
N LYS A 32 0.62 -11.85 1.12
CA LYS A 32 0.97 -12.23 2.50
C LYS A 32 0.86 -11.03 3.44
N SER A 33 0.50 -11.27 4.69
CA SER A 33 0.39 -10.22 5.72
C SER A 33 1.73 -9.74 6.30
N GLU A 34 2.82 -10.46 6.05
CA GLU A 34 4.15 -10.15 6.57
C GLU A 34 4.66 -8.80 6.07
N ILE A 35 5.21 -7.98 6.95
CA ILE A 35 5.81 -6.68 6.61
C ILE A 35 7.28 -6.72 7.00
N ASP A 36 8.13 -6.14 6.16
CA ASP A 36 9.53 -5.88 6.50
C ASP A 36 9.65 -4.42 6.92
N GLU A 37 9.92 -4.17 8.19
CA GLU A 37 10.01 -2.81 8.74
C GLU A 37 11.15 -2.01 8.10
N ASN A 38 12.18 -2.67 7.54
CA ASN A 38 13.25 -1.98 6.82
C ASN A 38 12.78 -1.38 5.49
N ASN A 39 11.64 -1.85 4.96
CA ASN A 39 11.05 -1.39 3.71
C ASN A 39 10.07 -0.22 3.90
N LYS A 40 10.00 0.38 5.09
CA LYS A 40 9.16 1.53 5.36
C LYS A 40 9.58 2.71 4.48
N ILE A 41 8.60 3.34 3.83
CA ILE A 41 8.82 4.48 2.94
C ILE A 41 8.56 5.77 3.73
N GLU A 42 9.60 6.54 3.98
CA GLU A 42 9.49 7.81 4.72
C GLU A 42 9.24 9.01 3.79
N ASN A 43 9.97 9.14 2.69
CA ASN A 43 9.89 10.30 1.80
C ASN A 43 9.73 9.92 0.31
N GLU A 44 10.63 9.06 -0.17
CA GLU A 44 10.75 8.66 -1.56
C GLU A 44 11.04 7.16 -1.62
N LEU A 45 10.50 6.50 -2.64
CA LEU A 45 10.89 5.15 -3.03
C LEU A 45 11.46 5.20 -4.45
N GLN A 46 12.76 4.98 -4.57
CA GLN A 46 13.48 4.93 -5.83
C GLN A 46 13.54 3.48 -6.33
N PHE A 47 13.20 3.26 -7.60
CA PHE A 47 13.38 1.97 -8.25
C PHE A 47 14.63 1.96 -9.11
N GLU A 48 15.41 0.89 -8.99
CA GLU A 48 16.40 0.55 -10.00
C GLU A 48 15.69 -0.03 -11.23
N THR A 49 16.14 0.33 -12.44
CA THR A 49 15.60 -0.29 -13.66
C THR A 49 16.63 -1.23 -14.26
N THR A 50 16.20 -2.44 -14.58
CA THR A 50 17.09 -3.49 -15.08
C THR A 50 16.67 -4.00 -16.47
N SER A 51 17.65 -4.54 -17.19
CA SER A 51 17.44 -5.30 -18.44
C SER A 51 17.91 -6.75 -18.30
N GLU A 52 18.33 -7.16 -17.10
CA GLU A 52 18.69 -8.55 -16.79
C GLU A 52 17.45 -9.44 -16.87
N ASP A 53 17.64 -10.75 -17.06
CA ASP A 53 16.54 -11.71 -17.14
C ASP A 53 15.94 -12.00 -15.76
N GLU A 54 16.78 -12.11 -14.73
CA GLU A 54 16.39 -12.38 -13.35
C GLU A 54 16.88 -11.28 -12.41
N VAL A 55 16.05 -10.89 -11.45
CA VAL A 55 16.40 -9.88 -10.46
C VAL A 55 15.78 -10.18 -9.10
N ASP A 56 16.44 -9.70 -8.05
CA ASP A 56 15.96 -9.81 -6.68
C ASP A 56 14.82 -8.81 -6.42
N LEU A 57 13.59 -9.30 -6.49
CA LEU A 57 12.36 -8.52 -6.26
C LEU A 57 12.10 -8.22 -4.78
N SER A 58 12.98 -8.66 -3.85
CA SER A 58 12.96 -8.17 -2.47
C SER A 58 13.42 -6.71 -2.36
N LYS A 59 14.05 -6.18 -3.40
CA LYS A 59 14.47 -4.78 -3.53
C LYS A 59 13.55 -4.04 -4.52
N PRO A 60 13.43 -2.71 -4.42
CA PRO A 60 12.64 -1.92 -5.36
C PRO A 60 13.30 -1.89 -6.74
N VAL A 61 12.99 -2.88 -7.57
CA VAL A 61 13.51 -3.00 -8.94
C VAL A 61 12.36 -3.17 -9.92
N LEU A 62 12.48 -2.55 -11.09
CA LEU A 62 11.55 -2.71 -12.20
C LEU A 62 12.30 -3.15 -13.47
N TYR A 63 11.73 -4.07 -14.22
CA TYR A 63 12.20 -4.34 -15.57
C TYR A 63 11.96 -3.12 -16.47
N ASN A 64 12.89 -2.85 -17.38
CA ASN A 64 12.85 -1.68 -18.26
C ASN A 64 11.62 -1.63 -19.21
N ASN A 65 10.94 -2.78 -19.36
CA ASN A 65 9.74 -3.04 -20.14
C ASN A 65 8.46 -3.10 -19.27
N CYS A 66 8.58 -2.81 -17.96
CA CYS A 66 7.48 -2.85 -16.99
C CYS A 66 6.84 -4.23 -16.81
N ALA A 67 7.59 -5.32 -17.00
CA ALA A 67 7.07 -6.68 -16.85
C ALA A 67 6.63 -7.04 -15.43
N ASN A 68 7.13 -6.34 -14.40
CA ASN A 68 6.70 -6.51 -13.02
C ASN A 68 5.93 -5.27 -12.50
N PRO A 69 4.92 -5.47 -11.64
CA PRO A 69 4.16 -4.37 -11.05
C PRO A 69 4.94 -3.69 -9.93
N ILE A 70 4.53 -2.47 -9.59
CA ILE A 70 4.89 -1.84 -8.32
C ILE A 70 3.97 -2.38 -7.23
N THR A 71 4.56 -2.95 -6.18
CA THR A 71 3.84 -3.52 -5.05
C THR A 71 4.17 -2.77 -3.77
N LEU A 72 3.13 -2.32 -3.07
CA LEU A 72 3.20 -1.55 -1.83
C LEU A 72 2.32 -2.20 -0.77
N SER A 73 2.63 -1.99 0.50
CA SER A 73 1.81 -2.42 1.63
C SER A 73 1.47 -1.22 2.51
N TYR A 74 0.19 -1.00 2.76
CA TYR A 74 -0.26 -0.06 3.78
C TYR A 74 -0.57 -0.80 5.08
N VAL A 75 -0.17 -0.23 6.21
CA VAL A 75 -0.39 -0.80 7.54
C VAL A 75 -0.81 0.31 8.48
N ASN A 76 -2.00 0.18 9.08
CA ASN A 76 -2.41 1.02 10.20
C ASN A 76 -1.97 0.34 11.50
N GLN A 77 -0.89 0.85 12.11
CA GLN A 77 -0.32 0.28 13.34
C GLN A 77 -0.92 0.96 14.58
N ASN A 78 -0.81 0.31 15.74
CA ASN A 78 -1.16 0.90 17.04
C ASN A 78 -2.63 1.39 17.15
N ILE A 79 -3.56 0.75 16.46
CA ILE A 79 -5.00 1.11 16.46
C ILE A 79 -5.59 1.05 17.88
N LYS A 80 -5.23 0.03 18.65
CA LYS A 80 -5.66 -0.16 20.04
C LYS A 80 -4.58 -0.94 20.79
N THR A 81 -4.08 -0.37 21.89
CA THR A 81 -3.16 -1.04 22.81
C THR A 81 -3.85 -1.30 24.14
N ASP A 82 -3.32 -2.25 24.92
CA ASP A 82 -3.72 -2.50 26.31
C ASP A 82 -5.22 -2.79 26.53
N TYR A 83 -5.85 -3.42 25.53
CA TYR A 83 -7.28 -3.76 25.58
C TYR A 83 -7.50 -5.11 26.29
N THR A 84 -8.30 -5.10 27.35
CA THR A 84 -8.75 -6.33 28.02
C THR A 84 -10.01 -6.86 27.35
N MET A 85 -9.93 -8.03 26.73
CA MET A 85 -11.10 -8.75 26.20
C MET A 85 -11.95 -9.29 27.35
N THR A 86 -13.17 -8.77 27.47
CA THR A 86 -14.14 -9.20 28.48
C THR A 86 -15.01 -10.37 28.02
N ASP A 87 -15.19 -10.54 26.71
CA ASP A 87 -15.86 -11.70 26.11
C ASP A 87 -14.87 -12.87 25.98
N THR A 88 -14.97 -13.82 26.91
CA THR A 88 -14.18 -15.06 26.93
C THR A 88 -14.93 -16.27 26.38
N GLN A 89 -16.21 -16.11 26.00
CA GLN A 89 -17.03 -17.23 25.52
C GLN A 89 -16.84 -17.47 24.02
N ASN A 90 -16.60 -16.40 23.25
CA ASN A 90 -16.40 -16.51 21.81
C ASN A 90 -14.91 -16.59 21.46
N PRO A 91 -14.49 -17.53 20.59
CA PRO A 91 -13.11 -17.60 20.14
C PRO A 91 -12.69 -16.30 19.43
N ILE A 92 -11.40 -15.98 19.54
CA ILE A 92 -10.79 -14.87 18.82
C ILE A 92 -10.58 -15.29 17.36
N THR A 93 -10.98 -14.43 16.43
CA THR A 93 -10.69 -14.58 15.00
C THR A 93 -9.85 -13.39 14.55
N TYR A 94 -8.73 -13.65 13.89
CA TYR A 94 -7.80 -12.63 13.41
C TYR A 94 -8.29 -11.99 12.10
N ASN A 95 -9.42 -11.29 12.18
CA ASN A 95 -9.99 -10.51 11.08
C ASN A 95 -10.69 -9.24 11.63
N GLY A 96 -11.39 -8.51 10.77
CA GLY A 96 -12.10 -7.27 11.13
C GLY A 96 -13.10 -7.40 12.28
N LYS A 97 -13.61 -8.61 12.57
CA LYS A 97 -14.48 -8.84 13.74
C LYS A 97 -13.76 -8.53 15.05
N LEU A 98 -12.45 -8.74 15.12
CA LEU A 98 -11.64 -8.37 16.29
C LEU A 98 -11.62 -6.87 16.51
N LEU A 99 -11.48 -6.07 15.45
CA LEU A 99 -11.55 -4.61 15.53
C LEU A 99 -12.91 -4.17 16.10
N LYS A 100 -14.01 -4.75 15.59
CA LYS A 100 -15.36 -4.47 16.10
C LYS A 100 -15.52 -4.83 17.58
N ARG A 101 -14.98 -5.97 18.03
CA ARG A 101 -15.00 -6.37 19.45
C ARG A 101 -14.20 -5.40 20.33
N CYS A 102 -13.10 -4.85 19.81
CA CYS A 102 -12.31 -3.82 20.48
C CYS A 102 -12.94 -2.41 20.46
N GLY A 103 -14.16 -2.27 19.94
CA GLY A 103 -14.84 -0.97 19.82
C GLY A 103 -14.24 -0.07 18.73
N VAL A 104 -13.49 -0.63 17.79
CA VAL A 104 -12.91 0.10 16.66
C VAL A 104 -13.88 0.04 15.50
N SER A 105 -14.32 1.21 15.02
CA SER A 105 -15.15 1.32 13.83
C SER A 105 -14.30 1.47 12.58
N VAL A 106 -14.81 1.07 11.41
CA VAL A 106 -14.15 1.32 10.12
C VAL A 106 -13.93 2.82 9.90
N ASN A 107 -14.90 3.65 10.30
CA ASN A 107 -14.79 5.11 10.20
C ASN A 107 -13.59 5.68 10.97
N SER A 108 -13.25 5.11 12.12
CA SER A 108 -12.10 5.56 12.92
C SER A 108 -10.73 5.16 12.36
N ILE A 109 -10.68 4.24 11.38
CA ILE A 109 -9.43 3.77 10.77
C ILE A 109 -9.34 4.07 9.27
N ASN A 110 -10.37 4.71 8.70
CA ASN A 110 -10.39 5.02 7.28
C ASN A 110 -9.21 5.91 6.90
N THR A 111 -8.63 5.65 5.73
CA THR A 111 -7.39 6.31 5.30
C THR A 111 -7.42 6.46 3.79
N SER A 112 -6.89 7.58 3.32
CA SER A 112 -6.71 7.85 1.90
C SER A 112 -5.25 8.23 1.67
N ILE A 113 -4.66 7.72 0.59
CA ILE A 113 -3.25 7.92 0.26
C ILE A 113 -3.15 8.56 -1.12
N SER A 114 -2.23 9.50 -1.27
CA SER A 114 -1.79 9.98 -2.57
C SER A 114 -0.28 9.96 -2.68
N PHE A 115 0.24 9.77 -3.88
CA PHE A 115 1.66 9.92 -4.19
C PHE A 115 1.84 10.21 -5.68
N ASP A 116 3.00 10.77 -6.03
CA ASP A 116 3.38 10.98 -7.41
C ASP A 116 4.21 9.79 -7.89
N ILE A 117 3.92 9.29 -9.11
CA ILE A 117 4.85 8.43 -9.84
C ILE A 117 5.58 9.30 -10.84
N GLU A 118 6.91 9.33 -10.75
CA GLU A 118 7.78 10.00 -11.69
C GLU A 118 8.56 8.97 -12.52
N ILE A 119 8.57 9.16 -13.84
CA ILE A 119 9.25 8.28 -14.80
C ILE A 119 10.20 9.11 -15.66
N GLN A 120 11.44 8.64 -15.78
CA GLN A 120 12.37 9.13 -16.79
C GLN A 120 12.56 8.08 -17.88
N ASN A 121 12.46 8.49 -19.14
CA ASN A 121 12.71 7.61 -20.27
C ASN A 121 14.18 7.64 -20.73
N ASN A 122 14.52 6.80 -21.72
CA ASN A 122 15.88 6.71 -22.26
C ASN A 122 16.34 8.00 -22.97
N LYS A 123 15.41 8.85 -23.40
CA LYS A 123 15.66 10.17 -23.99
C LYS A 123 15.80 11.28 -22.94
N LYS A 124 15.86 10.93 -21.64
CA LYS A 124 15.93 11.85 -20.49
C LYS A 124 14.71 12.76 -20.31
N GLN A 125 13.59 12.48 -20.98
CA GLN A 125 12.34 13.19 -20.76
C GLN A 125 11.70 12.68 -19.47
N LYS A 126 11.11 13.59 -18.68
CA LYS A 126 10.50 13.26 -17.40
C LYS A 126 9.00 13.42 -17.44
N PHE A 127 8.32 12.42 -16.88
CA PHE A 127 6.87 12.33 -16.84
C PHE A 127 6.41 12.11 -15.41
N ARG A 128 5.26 12.67 -15.06
CA ARG A 128 4.66 12.52 -13.73
C ARG A 128 3.17 12.30 -13.82
N THR A 129 2.64 11.51 -12.90
CA THR A 129 1.21 11.47 -12.60
C THR A 129 1.02 11.38 -11.09
N THR A 130 -0.12 11.87 -10.60
CA THR A 130 -0.49 11.77 -9.18
C THR A 130 -1.55 10.67 -9.05
N ILE A 131 -1.26 9.70 -8.21
CA ILE A 131 -2.19 8.63 -7.84
C ILE A 131 -2.85 9.00 -6.53
N TYR A 132 -4.15 8.76 -6.44
CA TYR A 132 -4.96 8.92 -5.24
C TYR A 132 -5.90 7.72 -5.09
N PHE A 133 -5.99 7.15 -3.90
CA PHE A 133 -7.00 6.14 -3.58
C PHE A 133 -7.30 6.07 -2.08
N ASP A 134 -8.53 5.67 -1.77
CA ASP A 134 -8.95 5.25 -0.45
C ASP A 134 -8.53 3.80 -0.18
N ILE A 135 -8.08 3.52 1.04
CA ILE A 135 -7.86 2.14 1.50
C ILE A 135 -9.23 1.46 1.63
N PRO A 136 -9.49 0.37 0.89
CA PRO A 136 -10.76 -0.32 0.96
C PRO A 136 -10.86 -1.11 2.26
N TYR A 137 -12.03 -1.05 2.90
CA TYR A 137 -12.39 -1.88 4.07
C TYR A 137 -13.62 -2.76 3.80
N GLU A 138 -14.29 -2.53 2.66
CA GLU A 138 -15.42 -3.29 2.15
C GLU A 138 -15.53 -3.09 0.62
N ASP A 139 -16.17 -4.06 -0.03
CA ASP A 139 -16.69 -3.99 -1.39
C ASP A 139 -18.18 -4.39 -1.41
N GLU A 140 -18.73 -4.68 -2.58
CA GLU A 140 -20.15 -5.05 -2.72
C GLU A 140 -20.52 -6.37 -2.00
N ASP A 141 -19.58 -7.30 -1.86
CA ASP A 141 -19.82 -8.67 -1.37
C ASP A 141 -19.14 -8.97 -0.02
N LYS A 142 -18.02 -8.31 0.28
CA LYS A 142 -17.13 -8.64 1.40
C LYS A 142 -16.66 -7.41 2.16
N SER A 143 -16.26 -7.63 3.40
CA SER A 143 -15.64 -6.64 4.26
C SER A 143 -14.41 -7.19 4.97
N ILE A 144 -13.68 -6.34 5.67
CA ILE A 144 -12.61 -6.80 6.58
C ILE A 144 -13.09 -7.83 7.61
N ASN A 145 -14.39 -7.90 7.91
CA ASN A 145 -14.95 -8.88 8.85
C ASN A 145 -14.91 -10.32 8.31
N ASP A 146 -14.71 -10.47 7.01
CA ASP A 146 -14.69 -11.76 6.29
C ASP A 146 -13.27 -12.34 6.19
N GLY A 147 -12.26 -11.64 6.74
CA GLY A 147 -10.86 -12.07 6.73
C GLY A 147 -10.02 -11.29 5.74
N SER A 148 -10.43 -11.29 4.47
CA SER A 148 -9.76 -10.54 3.41
C SER A 148 -10.76 -10.06 2.36
N ILE A 149 -10.37 -8.97 1.70
CA ILE A 149 -11.09 -8.34 0.59
C ILE A 149 -10.09 -8.13 -0.55
N VAL A 150 -10.57 -8.25 -1.78
CA VAL A 150 -9.78 -8.01 -2.98
C VAL A 150 -10.57 -7.04 -3.85
N VAL A 151 -10.04 -5.85 -4.03
CA VAL A 151 -10.69 -4.79 -4.80
C VAL A 151 -9.83 -4.48 -6.02
N GLU A 152 -10.43 -4.61 -7.21
CA GLU A 152 -9.81 -4.18 -8.47
C GLU A 152 -10.40 -2.83 -8.89
N LYS A 153 -9.54 -1.88 -9.24
CA LYS A 153 -9.96 -0.59 -9.80
C LYS A 153 -9.23 -0.35 -11.11
N ASN A 154 -10.01 -0.31 -12.20
CA ASN A 154 -9.49 0.03 -13.52
C ASN A 154 -9.41 1.56 -13.66
N MET A 155 -8.19 2.10 -13.55
CA MET A 155 -7.91 3.53 -13.50
C MET A 155 -7.10 3.95 -14.74
N ASN A 156 -7.50 5.04 -15.39
CA ASN A 156 -6.78 5.60 -16.54
C ASN A 156 -5.98 6.84 -16.12
N PHE A 157 -4.75 6.63 -15.64
CA PHE A 157 -3.85 7.72 -15.29
C PHE A 157 -3.05 8.20 -16.50
N ASN A 158 -3.13 9.50 -16.76
CA ASN A 158 -2.29 10.14 -17.78
C ASN A 158 -0.99 10.64 -17.16
N PHE A 159 0.12 10.32 -17.80
CA PHE A 159 1.44 10.84 -17.45
C PHE A 159 1.73 12.10 -18.25
N TYR A 160 1.98 13.21 -17.54
CA TYR A 160 2.30 14.49 -18.16
C TYR A 160 3.80 14.70 -18.16
N ARG A 161 4.33 15.15 -19.29
CA ARG A 161 5.73 15.56 -19.38
C ARG A 161 5.91 16.88 -18.64
N TYR A 162 6.89 16.96 -17.75
CA TYR A 162 7.16 18.17 -16.96
C TYR A 162 8.58 18.74 -17.17
N GLU A 163 9.46 17.97 -17.82
CA GLU A 163 10.76 18.39 -18.39
C GLU A 163 10.98 17.70 -19.75
#